data_AF-A0A194QML7-F1
#
_entry.id   AF-A0A194QML7-F1
#
_cell.length_a   1.000
_cell.length_b   1.000
_cell.length_c   1.000
_cell.angle_alpha   90.00
_cell.angle_beta   90.00
_cell.angle_gamma   90.00
#
_symmetry.space_group_name_H-M   'P 1'
#
loop_
_entity.id
_entity.type
_entity.pdbx_description
1 polymer ?
#
loop_
_entity_poly.entity_id
_entity_poly.type
_entity_poly.pdbx_seq_one_letter_code
_entity_poly.pdbx_strand_id
1 'polypeptide(L)'
;MTLAPNHKKTVSVGNRLSEATPNIIITGLFIFAFIIGLSDTAVMDMMVSTLQQQRAVTEQLRREAAIKRIPVSVAVADIVRYIDDHEHEDCLLVGFSSQKVNPFREKSSCTVL
;
A
#
# COMPACT_ATOMS: atom_id res chain seq x y z
N MET A 1 29.54 -48.55 64.00
CA MET A 1 29.24 -47.10 64.06
C MET A 1 30.38 -46.35 63.39
N THR A 2 30.18 -45.82 62.18
CA THR A 2 30.77 -44.55 61.69
C THR A 2 30.12 -44.30 60.32
N LEU A 3 29.03 -43.54 60.33
CA LEU A 3 28.42 -42.95 59.14
C LEU A 3 29.25 -41.72 58.77
N ALA A 4 29.98 -41.76 57.65
CA ALA A 4 30.62 -40.57 57.08
C ALA A 4 29.58 -39.79 56.24
N PRO A 5 29.48 -38.46 56.37
CA PRO A 5 28.44 -37.68 55.72
C PRO A 5 28.79 -37.36 54.26
N ASN A 6 27.73 -37.34 53.46
CA ASN A 6 27.67 -37.10 52.04
C ASN A 6 28.04 -35.63 51.70
N HIS A 7 29.04 -35.42 50.85
CA HIS A 7 29.47 -34.08 50.42
C HIS A 7 28.48 -33.53 49.38
N LYS A 8 27.45 -32.80 49.82
CA LYS A 8 26.58 -32.03 48.92
C LYS A 8 27.38 -30.90 48.29
N LYS A 9 27.72 -31.02 47.00
CA LYS A 9 28.16 -29.88 46.19
C LYS A 9 26.94 -29.01 45.87
N THR A 10 26.70 -27.98 46.68
CA THR A 10 25.83 -26.87 46.28
C THR A 10 26.55 -26.04 45.24
N VAL A 11 26.18 -26.19 43.97
CA VAL A 11 26.55 -25.25 42.92
C VAL A 11 25.87 -23.93 43.24
N SER A 12 26.64 -22.99 43.78
CA SER A 12 26.19 -21.60 43.92
C SER A 12 26.15 -21.01 42.51
N VAL A 13 24.94 -20.83 41.98
CA VAL A 13 24.70 -20.01 40.79
C VAL A 13 24.93 -18.56 41.23
N GLY A 14 26.21 -18.19 41.33
CA GLY A 14 26.64 -16.89 41.81
C GLY A 14 26.21 -15.79 40.85
N ASN A 15 25.58 -14.76 41.43
CA ASN A 15 25.23 -13.49 40.81
C ASN A 15 26.44 -12.87 40.09
N ARG A 16 26.60 -13.18 38.79
CA ARG A 16 27.54 -12.49 37.89
C ARG A 16 27.08 -11.07 37.51
N LEU A 17 26.34 -10.40 38.39
CA LEU A 17 25.98 -8.98 38.27
C LEU A 17 26.79 -8.10 39.22
N SER A 18 27.47 -8.66 40.22
CA SER A 18 28.11 -7.89 41.30
C SER A 18 29.52 -7.37 40.98
N GLU A 19 30.07 -7.67 39.80
CA GLU A 19 31.48 -7.38 39.45
C GLU A 19 31.63 -6.51 38.18
N ALA A 20 30.60 -5.77 37.81
CA ALA A 20 30.72 -4.79 36.72
C ALA A 20 31.49 -3.55 37.22
N THR A 21 32.52 -3.12 36.48
CA THR A 21 33.23 -1.87 36.79
C THR A 21 32.27 -0.68 36.61
N PRO A 22 32.42 0.40 37.41
CA PRO A 22 31.53 1.57 37.34
C PRO A 22 31.49 2.20 35.94
N ASN A 23 32.60 2.12 35.19
CA ASN A 23 32.68 2.58 33.81
C ASN A 23 31.71 1.84 32.86
N ILE A 24 31.52 0.53 33.04
CA ILE A 24 30.60 -0.27 32.21
C ILE A 24 29.15 0.14 32.49
N ILE A 25 28.81 0.35 33.77
CA ILE A 25 27.47 0.77 34.19
C ILE A 25 27.15 2.17 33.64
N ILE A 26 28.07 3.12 33.81
CA ILE A 26 27.90 4.49 33.31
C ILE A 26 27.76 4.50 31.78
N THR A 27 28.62 3.79 31.07
CA THR A 27 28.56 3.69 29.61
C THR A 27 27.24 3.05 29.16
N GLY A 28 26.78 2.00 29.85
CA GLY A 28 25.49 1.36 29.59
C GLY A 28 24.30 2.31 29.80
N LEU A 29 24.31 3.11 30.87
CA LEU A 29 23.28 4.14 31.13
C LEU A 29 23.28 5.24 30.08
N PHE A 30 24.45 5.71 29.65
CA PHE A 30 24.57 6.70 28.57
C PHE A 30 24.05 6.15 27.23
N ILE A 31 24.44 4.92 26.88
CA ILE A 31 23.92 4.25 25.68
C ILE A 31 22.41 4.08 25.77
N PHE A 32 21.88 3.65 26.92
CA PHE A 32 20.44 3.47 27.12
C PHE A 32 19.67 4.79 26.97
N ALA A 33 20.13 5.86 27.61
CA ALA A 33 19.52 7.19 27.46
C ALA A 33 19.58 7.70 26.01
N PHE A 34 20.69 7.46 25.32
CA PHE A 34 20.86 7.84 23.91
C PHE A 34 19.92 7.05 22.98
N ILE A 35 19.79 5.74 23.17
CA ILE A 35 18.87 4.89 22.40
C ILE A 35 17.40 5.29 22.64
N ILE A 36 17.02 5.58 23.89
CA ILE A 36 15.67 6.10 24.19
C ILE A 36 15.42 7.40 23.43
N GLY A 37 16.32 8.38 23.54
CA GLY A 37 16.16 9.67 22.84
C GLY A 37 16.07 9.54 21.31
N LEU A 38 16.84 8.61 20.72
CA LEU A 38 16.72 8.30 19.29
C LEU A 38 15.37 7.67 18.94
N SER A 39 14.87 6.75 19.78
CA SER A 39 13.57 6.10 19.56
C SER A 39 12.41 7.10 19.64
N ASP A 40 12.42 8.03 20.60
CA ASP A 40 11.42 9.09 20.72
C ASP A 40 11.42 10.01 19.49
N THR A 41 12.62 10.32 18.97
CA THR A 41 12.78 11.15 17.76
C THR A 41 12.23 10.43 16.52
N ALA A 42 12.53 9.13 16.37
CA ALA A 42 12.03 8.33 15.26
C ALA A 42 10.50 8.15 15.31
N VAL A 43 9.94 7.96 16.51
CA VAL A 43 8.49 7.88 16.72
C VAL A 43 7.82 9.22 16.36
N MET A 44 8.41 10.35 16.77
CA MET A 44 7.90 11.67 16.41
C MET A 44 7.86 11.88 14.89
N ASP A 45 8.92 11.54 14.16
CA ASP A 45 8.99 11.67 12.69
C ASP A 45 7.98 10.77 11.96
N MET A 46 7.83 9.52 12.42
CA MET A 46 6.79 8.61 11.92
C MET A 46 5.38 9.13 12.18
N MET A 47 5.12 9.73 13.34
CA MET A 47 3.83 10.35 13.64
C MET A 47 3.56 11.59 12.80
N VAL A 48 4.57 12.43 12.57
CA VAL A 48 4.44 13.64 11.72
C VAL A 48 4.15 13.26 10.27
N SER A 49 4.90 12.31 9.70
CA SER A 49 4.67 11.82 8.33
C SER A 49 3.28 11.18 8.18
N THR A 50 2.86 10.37 9.15
CA THR A 50 1.51 9.78 9.15
C THR A 50 0.42 10.85 9.21
N LEU A 51 0.57 11.87 10.06
CA LEU A 51 -0.38 12.99 10.15
C LEU A 51 -0.44 13.80 8.85
N GLN A 52 0.71 14.07 8.23
CA GLN A 52 0.76 14.76 6.94
C GLN A 52 0.04 13.97 5.85
N GLN A 53 0.25 12.65 5.79
CA GLN A 53 -0.45 11.78 4.86
C GLN A 53 -1.97 11.80 5.11
N GLN A 54 -2.41 11.70 6.37
CA GLN A 54 -3.84 11.77 6.70
C GLN A 54 -4.48 13.10 6.32
N ARG A 55 -3.76 14.22 6.49
CA ARG A 55 -4.22 15.54 6.03
C ARG A 55 -4.36 15.59 4.51
N ALA A 56 -3.37 15.09 3.76
CA ALA A 56 -3.43 15.03 2.31
C ALA A 56 -4.62 14.20 1.81
N VAL A 57 -4.85 13.03 2.41
CA VAL A 57 -6.01 12.18 2.09
C VAL A 57 -7.32 12.90 2.43
N THR A 58 -7.40 13.55 3.58
CA THR A 58 -8.61 14.29 3.98
C THR A 58 -8.91 15.44 3.02
N GLU A 59 -7.89 16.16 2.55
CA GLU A 59 -8.05 17.19 1.54
C GLU A 59 -8.53 16.63 0.20
N GLN A 60 -7.97 15.50 -0.24
CA GLN A 60 -8.43 14.81 -1.44
C GLN A 60 -9.90 14.43 -1.33
N LEU A 61 -10.30 13.77 -0.23
CA LEU A 61 -11.68 13.36 -0.01
C LEU A 61 -12.64 14.55 0.05
N ARG A 62 -12.23 15.69 0.61
CA ARG A 62 -13.02 16.93 0.57
C ARG A 62 -13.24 17.44 -0.85
N ARG A 63 -12.21 17.37 -1.71
CA ARG A 63 -12.34 17.74 -3.13
C ARG A 63 -13.30 16.78 -3.86
N GLU A 64 -13.19 15.48 -3.62
CA GLU A 64 -14.07 14.47 -4.23
C GLU A 64 -15.53 14.59 -3.76
N ALA A 65 -15.75 14.86 -2.47
CA ALA A 65 -17.08 15.06 -1.90
C ALA A 65 -17.77 16.34 -2.43
N ALA A 66 -16.98 17.34 -2.85
CA ALA A 66 -17.50 18.58 -3.43
C ALA A 66 -17.95 18.45 -4.89
N ILE A 67 -17.72 17.29 -5.54
CA ILE A 67 -18.14 17.05 -6.93
C ILE A 67 -19.66 16.94 -6.98
N LYS A 68 -20.29 17.84 -7.74
CA LYS A 68 -21.74 17.79 -8.01
C LYS A 68 -22.05 16.64 -8.95
N ARG A 69 -22.85 15.68 -8.47
CA ARG A 69 -23.31 14.54 -9.26
C ARG A 69 -24.63 14.86 -9.95
N ILE A 70 -24.83 14.27 -11.13
CA ILE A 70 -26.13 14.24 -11.81
C ILE A 70 -26.89 12.96 -11.43
N PRO A 71 -28.24 12.95 -11.48
CA PRO A 71 -29.01 11.74 -11.26
C PRO A 71 -28.63 10.65 -12.28
N VAL A 72 -28.60 9.41 -11.82
CA VAL A 72 -28.27 8.25 -12.69
C VAL A 72 -29.25 8.14 -13.85
N SER A 73 -30.53 8.43 -13.63
CA SER A 73 -31.54 8.44 -14.69
C SER A 73 -31.21 9.41 -15.82
N VAL A 74 -30.68 10.60 -15.51
CA VAL A 74 -30.27 11.60 -16.50
C VAL A 74 -29.02 11.14 -17.24
N ALA A 75 -28.00 10.68 -16.50
CA ALA A 75 -26.76 10.17 -17.11
C ALA A 75 -27.03 9.02 -18.09
N VAL A 76 -27.92 8.09 -17.71
CA VAL A 76 -28.31 6.97 -18.58
C VAL A 76 -29.07 7.46 -19.81
N ALA A 77 -29.99 8.42 -19.66
CA ALA A 77 -30.69 9.00 -20.81
C ALA A 77 -29.72 9.68 -21.79
N ASP A 78 -28.71 10.40 -21.29
CA ASP A 78 -27.69 11.03 -22.13
C ASP A 78 -26.82 9.99 -22.86
N ILE A 79 -26.46 8.89 -22.18
CA ILE A 79 -25.72 7.78 -22.81
C ILE A 79 -26.55 7.12 -23.91
N VAL A 80 -27.82 6.79 -23.64
CA VAL A 80 -28.71 6.16 -24.63
C VAL A 80 -28.85 7.06 -25.85
N ARG A 81 -29.12 8.35 -25.62
CA ARG A 81 -29.22 9.32 -26.70
C ARG A 81 -27.96 9.38 -27.55
N TYR A 82 -26.78 9.42 -26.91
CA TYR A 82 -25.52 9.44 -27.65
C TYR A 82 -25.34 8.20 -28.52
N ILE A 83 -25.72 7.02 -28.02
CA ILE A 83 -25.67 5.78 -28.77
C ILE A 83 -26.65 5.83 -29.95
N ASP A 84 -27.91 6.18 -29.72
CA ASP A 84 -28.94 6.28 -30.78
C ASP A 84 -28.53 7.27 -31.90
N ASP A 85 -27.90 8.39 -31.52
CA ASP A 85 -27.45 9.40 -32.49
C ASP A 85 -26.29 8.89 -33.39
N HIS A 86 -25.50 7.90 -32.94
CA HIS A 86 -24.29 7.44 -33.64
C HIS A 86 -24.31 5.96 -34.06
N GLU A 87 -25.33 5.18 -33.69
CA GLU A 87 -25.38 3.74 -33.96
C GLU A 87 -25.35 3.41 -35.47
N HIS A 88 -25.87 4.31 -36.31
CA HIS A 88 -25.88 4.14 -37.75
C HIS A 88 -24.50 4.34 -38.41
N GLU A 89 -23.58 5.01 -37.72
CA GLU A 89 -22.20 5.20 -38.17
C GLU A 89 -21.28 4.07 -37.70
N ASP A 90 -21.72 3.28 -36.70
CA ASP A 90 -20.97 2.15 -36.18
C ASP A 90 -20.98 0.98 -37.16
N CYS A 91 -19.89 0.85 -37.91
CA CYS A 91 -19.68 -0.23 -38.87
C CYS A 91 -19.68 -1.63 -38.25
N LEU A 92 -19.53 -1.77 -36.93
CA LEU A 92 -19.63 -3.05 -36.22
C LEU A 92 -21.08 -3.43 -35.90
N LEU A 93 -21.96 -2.43 -35.82
CA LEU A 93 -23.38 -2.64 -35.53
C LEU A 93 -24.21 -2.77 -36.80
N VAL A 94 -24.08 -1.82 -37.73
CA VAL A 94 -24.84 -1.83 -39.01
C VAL A 94 -24.13 -2.57 -40.15
N GLY A 95 -22.84 -2.86 -39.98
CA GLY A 95 -22.00 -3.38 -41.05
C GLY A 95 -21.54 -2.30 -42.03
N PHE A 96 -20.66 -2.69 -42.95
CA PHE A 96 -20.22 -1.79 -44.01
C PHE A 96 -21.27 -1.70 -45.13
N SER A 97 -21.61 -0.48 -45.56
CA SER A 97 -22.56 -0.21 -46.66
C SER A 97 -22.14 -0.86 -47.99
N SER A 98 -20.84 -1.12 -48.16
CA SER A 98 -20.30 -1.93 -49.24
C SER A 98 -19.04 -2.64 -48.79
N GLN A 99 -18.79 -3.84 -49.32
CA GLN A 99 -17.53 -4.55 -49.08
C GLN A 99 -16.30 -3.71 -49.47
N LYS A 100 -16.42 -2.77 -50.42
CA LYS A 100 -15.32 -1.89 -50.84
C LYS A 100 -14.88 -0.87 -49.78
N VAL A 101 -15.75 -0.48 -48.85
CA VAL A 101 -15.41 0.45 -47.77
C VAL A 101 -14.87 -0.26 -46.53
N ASN A 102 -14.97 -1.59 -46.48
CA ASN A 102 -14.33 -2.40 -45.45
C ASN A 102 -12.81 -2.49 -45.72
N PRO A 103 -11.94 -1.89 -44.89
CA PRO A 103 -10.50 -1.97 -45.08
C PRO A 103 -9.95 -3.40 -44.93
N PHE A 104 -10.70 -4.30 -44.28
CA PHE A 104 -10.36 -5.70 -44.09
C PHE A 104 -11.04 -6.64 -45.10
N ARG A 105 -11.62 -6.11 -46.19
CA ARG A 105 -12.23 -6.94 -47.22
C ARG A 105 -11.19 -7.85 -47.87
N GLU A 106 -11.56 -9.10 -48.12
CA GLU A 106 -10.80 -9.97 -49.01
C GLU A 106 -10.66 -9.31 -50.41
N LYS A 107 -9.42 -9.14 -50.84
CA LYS A 107 -9.13 -8.75 -52.22
C LYS A 107 -9.41 -9.97 -53.07
N SER A 108 -10.44 -9.94 -53.91
CA SER A 108 -10.66 -10.96 -54.93
C SER A 108 -9.38 -11.12 -55.73
N SER A 109 -8.71 -12.26 -55.61
CA SER A 109 -7.55 -12.60 -56.42
C SER A 109 -8.02 -12.65 -57.88
N CYS A 110 -7.69 -11.62 -58.66
CA CYS A 110 -7.81 -11.72 -60.10
C CYS A 110 -6.75 -12.72 -60.57
N THR A 111 -7.15 -13.98 -60.76
CA THR A 111 -6.37 -14.91 -61.57
C THR A 111 -6.64 -14.51 -63.01
N VAL A 112 -5.71 -13.77 -63.61
CA VAL A 112 -5.64 -13.63 -65.06
C VAL A 112 -5.19 -15.00 -65.58
N LEU A 113 -6.10 -15.73 -66.23
CA LEU A 113 -5.81 -16.93 -67.01
C LEU A 113 -5.45 -16.53 -68.44
#